data_AF-A0A6L9J227-F1
#
_entry.id   AF-A0A6L9J227-F1
#
_cell.length_a   1.000
_cell.length_b   1.000
_cell.length_c   1.000
_cell.angle_alpha   90.00
_cell.angle_beta   90.00
_cell.angle_gamma   90.00
#
_symmetry.space_group_name_H-M   'P 1'
#
loop_
_entity.id
_entity.type
_entity.pdbx_description
1 polymer ?
#
loop_
_entity_poly.entity_id
_entity_poly.type
_entity_poly.pdbx_seq_one_letter_code
_entity_poly.pdbx_strand_id
1 'polypeptide(L)'
;MADTTKVVHLAFEKDGINLALLHEELEAALGETFLGLSRTGDKALTVHLRPDITPDAQERIAPVITLHDADRLTAAQQAEQDRAAFLADSFHKPWSEWTVADKDRLLHALAARLGLLNPGS
;
A
#
# COMPACT_ATOMS: atom_id res chain seq x y z
N MET A 1 -1.27 -35.55 -8.38
CA MET A 1 -1.83 -34.64 -7.35
C MET A 1 -0.76 -34.40 -6.30
N ALA A 2 -0.78 -33.20 -5.69
CA ALA A 2 0.19 -32.62 -4.75
C ALA A 2 1.44 -31.93 -5.34
N ASP A 3 1.22 -30.89 -6.15
CA ASP A 3 2.24 -29.84 -6.30
C ASP A 3 2.18 -28.98 -5.03
N THR A 4 3.01 -29.32 -4.04
CA THR A 4 3.06 -28.60 -2.77
C THR A 4 4.04 -27.46 -2.99
N THR A 5 3.55 -26.34 -3.50
CA THR A 5 4.33 -25.11 -3.63
C THR A 5 4.73 -24.69 -2.20
N LYS A 6 5.94 -25.08 -1.77
CA LYS A 6 6.44 -24.80 -0.42
C LYS A 6 6.69 -23.30 -0.30
N VAL A 7 5.71 -22.55 0.21
CA VAL A 7 5.90 -21.14 0.55
C VAL A 7 6.80 -21.07 1.79
N VAL A 8 7.81 -20.20 1.75
CA VAL A 8 8.64 -19.90 2.92
C VAL A 8 7.94 -18.79 3.71
N HIS A 9 7.71 -19.04 4.99
CA HIS A 9 7.08 -18.10 5.91
C HIS A 9 8.13 -17.58 6.89
N LEU A 10 8.38 -16.27 6.85
CA LEU A 10 9.24 -15.60 7.84
C LEU A 10 8.37 -14.76 8.77
N ALA A 11 8.43 -15.07 10.06
CA ALA A 11 7.69 -14.35 11.08
C ALA A 11 8.56 -13.27 11.72
N PHE A 12 8.00 -12.08 11.88
CA PHE A 12 8.64 -10.93 12.52
C PHE A 12 7.69 -10.31 13.54
N GLU A 13 8.24 -9.83 14.65
CA GLU A 13 7.48 -9.05 15.62
C GLU A 13 7.76 -7.56 15.40
N LYS A 14 6.74 -6.79 15.01
CA LYS A 14 6.81 -5.33 14.92
C LYS A 14 5.44 -4.71 15.15
N ASP A 15 5.39 -3.77 16.09
CA ASP A 15 4.20 -3.02 16.45
C ASP A 15 3.98 -1.86 15.49
N GLY A 16 2.70 -1.53 15.23
CA GLY A 16 2.30 -0.38 14.42
C GLY A 16 2.92 -0.42 13.02
N ILE A 17 2.33 -1.19 12.10
CA ILE A 17 2.83 -1.35 10.72
C ILE A 17 1.79 -0.82 9.74
N ASN A 18 2.23 0.03 8.80
CA ASN A 18 1.45 0.29 7.60
C ASN A 18 1.67 -0.83 6.59
N LEU A 19 0.78 -1.83 6.60
CA LEU A 19 0.91 -3.04 5.79
C LEU A 19 0.96 -2.75 4.29
N ALA A 20 0.25 -1.72 3.82
CA ALA A 20 0.26 -1.34 2.41
C ALA A 20 1.64 -0.82 1.99
N LEU A 21 2.23 0.08 2.79
CA LEU A 21 3.56 0.58 2.52
C LEU A 21 4.63 -0.50 2.65
N LEU A 22 4.55 -1.34 3.69
CA LEU A 22 5.51 -2.43 3.85
C LEU A 22 5.43 -3.44 2.69
N HIS A 23 4.26 -3.62 2.09
CA HIS A 23 4.09 -4.45 0.90
C HIS A 23 4.86 -3.87 -0.28
N GLU A 24 4.68 -2.59 -0.58
CA GLU A 24 5.41 -1.89 -1.65
C GLU A 24 6.93 -1.90 -1.40
N GLU A 25 7.37 -1.69 -0.16
CA GLU A 25 8.80 -1.70 0.21
C GLU A 25 9.42 -3.10 0.05
N LEU A 26 8.73 -4.16 0.46
CA LEU A 26 9.20 -5.53 0.31
C LEU A 26 9.15 -6.00 -1.15
N GLU A 27 8.11 -5.63 -1.89
CA GLU A 27 8.02 -5.90 -3.33
C GLU A 27 9.17 -5.22 -4.08
N ALA A 28 9.48 -3.96 -3.76
CA ALA A 28 10.61 -3.24 -4.34
C ALA A 28 11.97 -3.86 -4.00
N ALA A 29 12.13 -4.41 -2.79
CA ALA A 29 13.40 -4.99 -2.33
C ALA A 29 13.64 -6.43 -2.84
N LEU A 30 12.58 -7.22 -2.98
CA LEU A 30 12.64 -8.67 -3.23
C LEU A 30 12.12 -9.08 -4.61
N GLY A 31 11.37 -8.20 -5.28
CA GLY A 31 10.74 -8.44 -6.57
C GLY A 31 9.87 -9.69 -6.58
N GLU A 32 10.03 -10.52 -7.62
CA GLU A 32 9.25 -11.73 -7.84
C GLU A 32 9.38 -12.81 -6.76
N THR A 33 10.36 -12.67 -5.84
CA THR A 33 10.55 -13.60 -4.71
C THR A 33 9.51 -13.38 -3.62
N PHE A 34 8.93 -12.18 -3.55
CA PHE A 34 7.90 -11.80 -2.59
C PHE A 34 6.52 -12.19 -3.11
N LEU A 35 5.79 -12.96 -2.30
CA LEU A 35 4.43 -13.43 -2.62
C LEU A 35 3.35 -12.67 -1.86
N GLY A 36 3.73 -11.93 -0.82
CA GLY A 36 2.82 -11.15 -0.01
C GLY A 36 3.20 -11.15 1.46
N LEU A 37 2.43 -10.42 2.24
CA LEU A 37 2.57 -10.34 3.68
C LEU A 37 1.20 -10.49 4.33
N SER A 38 1.18 -11.09 5.51
CA SER A 38 0.00 -11.23 6.34
C SER A 38 0.33 -10.79 7.76
N ARG A 39 -0.68 -10.29 8.48
CA ARG A 39 -0.53 -9.91 9.88
C ARG A 39 -1.37 -10.87 10.72
N THR A 40 -0.74 -11.49 11.71
CA THR A 40 -1.37 -12.40 12.67
C THR A 40 -1.42 -11.70 14.02
N GLY A 41 -2.58 -11.16 14.40
CA GLY A 41 -2.72 -10.35 15.61
C GLY A 41 -2.00 -9.00 15.52
N ASP A 42 -1.80 -8.33 16.66
CA ASP A 42 -1.34 -6.95 16.64
C ASP A 42 0.17 -6.78 16.42
N LYS A 43 0.97 -7.83 16.62
CA LYS A 43 2.43 -7.71 16.61
C LYS A 43 3.16 -8.62 15.63
N ALA A 44 2.53 -9.71 15.19
CA ALA A 44 3.19 -10.69 14.34
C ALA A 44 2.89 -10.41 12.87
N LEU A 45 3.95 -10.15 12.11
CA LEU A 45 3.94 -10.06 10.65
C LEU A 45 4.52 -11.37 10.09
N THR A 46 3.88 -11.92 9.06
CA THR A 46 4.39 -13.08 8.33
C THR A 46 4.60 -12.70 6.87
N VAL A 47 5.85 -12.76 6.42
CA VAL A 47 6.25 -12.52 5.03
C VAL A 47 6.21 -13.85 4.28
N HIS A 48 5.50 -13.89 3.17
CA HIS A 48 5.34 -15.06 2.31
C HIS A 48 6.28 -14.95 1.13
N LEU A 49 7.13 -15.95 0.94
CA LEU A 49 8.21 -15.93 -0.04
C LEU A 49 8.18 -17.21 -0.87
N ARG A 50 8.71 -17.13 -2.08
CA ARG A 50 8.88 -18.32 -2.91
C ARG A 50 9.87 -19.31 -2.30
N PRO A 51 9.73 -20.63 -2.60
CA PRO A 51 10.62 -21.67 -2.10
C PRO A 51 12.09 -21.50 -2.51
N ASP A 52 12.36 -20.82 -3.62
CA ASP A 52 13.67 -20.63 -4.24
C ASP A 52 14.41 -19.39 -3.73
N ILE A 53 14.00 -18.84 -2.58
CA ILE A 53 14.66 -17.68 -1.98
C ILE A 53 16.13 -17.97 -1.66
N THR A 54 17.01 -17.02 -2.03
CA THR A 54 18.44 -17.07 -1.70
C THR A 54 18.70 -16.51 -0.29
N PRO A 55 19.79 -16.94 0.38
CA PRO A 55 20.18 -16.37 1.67
C PRO A 55 20.33 -14.84 1.63
N ASP A 56 20.90 -14.31 0.54
CA ASP A 56 21.05 -12.86 0.32
C ASP A 56 19.69 -12.14 0.26
N ALA A 57 18.69 -12.71 -0.41
CA ALA A 57 17.34 -12.15 -0.43
C ALA A 57 16.67 -12.19 0.95
N GLN A 58 16.90 -13.26 1.72
CA GLN A 58 16.40 -13.38 3.08
C GLN A 58 17.03 -12.32 4.02
N GLU A 59 18.33 -12.04 3.88
CA GLU A 59 19.05 -11.02 4.66
C GLU A 59 18.54 -9.60 4.40
N ARG A 60 17.98 -9.32 3.21
CA ARG A 60 17.40 -8.01 2.87
C ARG A 60 16.07 -7.71 3.57
N ILE A 61 15.36 -8.71 4.07
CA ILE A 61 14.02 -8.56 4.64
C ILE A 61 14.07 -7.87 6.01
N ALA A 62 15.00 -8.28 6.87
CA ALA A 62 15.09 -7.75 8.23
C ALA A 62 15.39 -6.23 8.25
N PRO A 63 16.32 -5.69 7.43
CA PRO A 63 16.53 -4.25 7.32
C PRO A 63 15.29 -3.47 6.86
N VAL A 64 14.55 -3.97 5.87
CA VAL A 64 13.32 -3.33 5.37
C VAL A 64 12.28 -3.24 6.49
N ILE A 65 12.02 -4.35 7.17
CA ILE A 65 11.07 -4.38 8.29
C ILE A 65 11.54 -3.48 9.44
N THR A 66 12.85 -3.46 9.74
CA THR A 66 13.40 -2.67 10.84
C THR A 66 13.27 -1.17 10.56
N LEU A 67 13.66 -0.73 9.36
CA LEU A 67 13.64 0.67 8.93
C LEU A 67 12.24 1.17 8.51
N HIS A 68 11.26 0.26 8.39
CA HIS A 68 9.88 0.61 8.05
C HIS A 68 9.33 1.66 9.03
N ASP A 69 8.86 2.76 8.46
CA ASP A 69 8.20 3.85 9.16
C ASP A 69 6.70 3.76 8.87
N ALA A 70 5.93 3.46 9.92
CA ALA A 70 4.51 3.20 9.81
C ALA A 70 3.65 4.47 9.69
N ASP A 71 4.24 5.63 9.99
CA ASP A 71 3.54 6.91 9.83
C ASP A 71 3.61 7.41 8.38
N ARG A 72 4.49 6.81 7.55
CA ARG A 72 4.52 7.09 6.12
C ARG A 72 3.36 6.41 5.41
N LEU A 73 2.78 7.13 4.46
CA LEU A 73 1.71 6.66 3.60
C LEU A 73 2.24 6.24 2.23
N THR A 74 1.58 5.28 1.61
CA THR A 74 1.78 5.03 0.18
C THR A 74 1.26 6.20 -0.64
N ALA A 75 1.71 6.32 -1.89
CA ALA A 75 1.19 7.35 -2.79
C ALA A 75 -0.34 7.25 -2.95
N ALA A 76 -0.88 6.03 -2.99
CA ALA A 76 -2.32 5.80 -3.06
C ALA A 76 -3.06 6.25 -1.78
N GLN A 77 -2.51 5.96 -0.60
CA GLN A 77 -3.06 6.40 0.67
C GLN A 77 -3.03 7.94 0.80
N GLN A 78 -1.91 8.57 0.41
CA GLN A 78 -1.79 10.02 0.42
C GLN A 78 -2.79 10.66 -0.54
N ALA A 79 -2.93 10.12 -1.76
CA ALA A 79 -3.89 10.62 -2.74
C ALA A 79 -5.35 10.52 -2.23
N GLU A 80 -5.70 9.44 -1.54
CA GLU A 80 -7.02 9.30 -0.92
C GLU A 80 -7.22 10.27 0.24
N GLN A 81 -6.20 10.51 1.06
CA GLN A 81 -6.27 11.50 2.14
C GLN A 81 -6.44 12.92 1.61
N ASP A 82 -5.66 13.31 0.59
CA ASP A 82 -5.76 14.62 -0.06
C ASP A 82 -7.14 14.82 -0.70
N ARG A 83 -7.69 13.76 -1.28
CA ARG A 83 -9.04 13.73 -1.83
C ARG A 83 -10.10 13.89 -0.75
N ALA A 84 -10.00 13.14 0.36
CA ALA A 84 -10.93 13.23 1.48
C ALA A 84 -10.92 14.65 2.10
N ALA A 85 -9.74 15.23 2.27
CA ALA A 85 -9.57 16.61 2.73
C ALA A 85 -10.22 17.61 1.76
N PHE A 86 -10.00 17.46 0.45
CA PHE A 86 -10.64 18.28 -0.57
C PHE A 86 -12.17 18.19 -0.49
N LEU A 87 -12.73 16.98 -0.39
CA LEU A 87 -14.18 16.81 -0.29
C LEU A 87 -14.73 17.45 0.98
N ALA A 88 -14.08 17.24 2.12
CA ALA A 88 -14.49 17.82 3.40
C ALA A 88 -14.52 19.35 3.34
N ASP A 89 -13.46 19.99 2.82
CA ASP A 89 -13.38 21.44 2.65
C ASP A 89 -14.41 21.97 1.64
N SER A 90 -14.58 21.25 0.53
CA SER A 90 -15.45 21.66 -0.58
C SER A 90 -16.92 21.77 -0.18
N PHE A 91 -17.41 20.94 0.74
CA PHE A 91 -18.81 21.00 1.21
C PHE A 91 -19.11 22.21 2.09
N HIS A 92 -18.10 22.94 2.56
CA HIS A 92 -18.27 24.20 3.29
C HIS A 92 -18.46 25.41 2.35
N LYS A 93 -18.10 25.26 1.07
CA LYS A 93 -18.19 26.33 0.06
C LYS A 93 -19.45 26.15 -0.79
N PRO A 94 -20.34 27.15 -0.89
CA PRO A 94 -21.53 27.03 -1.73
C PRO A 94 -21.14 26.87 -3.20
N TRP A 95 -21.84 25.98 -3.93
CA TRP A 95 -21.55 25.61 -5.32
C TRP A 95 -21.41 26.81 -6.29
N SER A 96 -22.11 27.92 -6.00
CA SER A 96 -22.02 29.16 -6.77
C SER A 96 -20.65 29.83 -6.74
N GLU A 97 -19.86 29.58 -5.69
CA GLU A 97 -18.52 30.15 -5.51
C GLU A 97 -17.41 29.23 -6.05
N TRP A 98 -17.76 28.04 -6.52
CA TRP A 98 -16.81 27.08 -7.05
C TRP A 98 -16.26 27.52 -8.40
N THR A 99 -14.94 27.51 -8.51
CA THR A 99 -14.24 27.74 -9.77
C THR A 99 -14.41 26.55 -10.71
N VAL A 100 -14.05 26.74 -11.99
CA VAL A 100 -14.02 25.63 -12.95
C VAL A 100 -13.05 24.53 -12.50
N ALA A 101 -11.89 24.91 -11.93
CA ALA A 101 -10.92 23.97 -11.39
C ALA A 101 -11.46 23.16 -10.20
N ASP A 102 -12.25 23.77 -9.31
CA ASP A 102 -12.89 23.05 -8.19
C ASP A 102 -13.86 21.98 -8.70
N LYS A 103 -14.64 22.31 -9.73
CA LYS A 103 -15.60 21.41 -10.37
C LYS A 103 -14.91 20.26 -11.10
N ASP A 104 -13.86 20.57 -11.86
CA ASP A 104 -13.07 19.57 -12.56
C ASP A 104 -12.38 18.61 -11.57
N ARG A 105 -11.84 19.14 -10.46
CA ARG A 105 -11.23 18.33 -9.40
C ARG A 105 -12.24 17.41 -8.72
N LEU A 106 -13.48 17.87 -8.48
CA LEU A 106 -14.56 17.02 -7.96
C LEU A 106 -14.96 15.93 -8.96
N LEU A 107 -15.11 16.26 -10.24
CA LEU A 107 -15.44 15.28 -11.28
C LEU A 107 -14.34 14.23 -11.42
N HIS A 108 -13.08 14.65 -11.39
CA HIS A 108 -11.93 13.75 -11.44
C HIS A 108 -11.89 12.83 -10.22
N ALA A 109 -12.17 13.37 -9.03
CA ALA A 109 -12.35 12.57 -7.83
C ALA A 109 -13.48 11.54 -8.04
N LEU A 110 -14.69 11.96 -8.41
CA LEU A 110 -15.81 11.03 -8.62
C LEU A 110 -15.50 9.94 -9.65
N ALA A 111 -14.86 10.30 -10.76
CA ALA A 111 -14.44 9.37 -11.80
C ALA A 111 -13.41 8.34 -11.27
N ALA A 112 -12.43 8.75 -10.47
CA ALA A 112 -11.49 7.82 -9.83
C ALA A 112 -12.21 6.82 -8.90
N ARG A 113 -13.21 7.26 -8.13
CA ARG A 113 -13.97 6.38 -7.22
C ARG A 113 -14.79 5.34 -7.96
N LEU A 114 -15.26 5.68 -9.15
CA LEU A 114 -16.02 4.78 -10.01
C LEU A 114 -15.13 3.89 -10.88
N GLY A 115 -13.80 3.99 -10.77
CA GLY A 115 -12.84 3.27 -11.62
C GLY A 115 -12.90 3.72 -13.09
N LEU A 116 -13.42 4.92 -13.35
CA LEU A 116 -13.58 5.47 -14.71
C LEU A 116 -12.31 6.16 -15.22
N LEU A 117 -11.33 6.40 -14.34
CA LEU A 117 -10.01 6.90 -14.70
C LEU A 117 -9.05 5.72 -14.74
N ASN A 118 -8.66 5.30 -15.94
CA ASN A 118 -7.55 4.36 -16.12
C ASN A 118 -6.23 5.09 -15.78
N PRO A 119 -5.37 4.53 -14.91
CA PRO A 119 -3.98 4.96 -14.82
C PRO A 119 -3.22 4.41 -16.02
N GLY A 120 -3.38 5.02 -17.19
CA GLY A 120 -2.68 4.60 -18.41
C GLY A 120 -3.40 4.94 -19.70
N SER A 121 -3.18 6.18 -20.17
CA SER A 121 -3.08 6.51 -21.59
C SER A 121 -2.09 7.67 -21.72
#